data_AF-A0A836G1B7-F1
#
_entry.id   AF-A0A836G1B7-F1
#
_cell.length_a   1.000
_cell.length_b   1.000
_cell.length_c   1.000
_cell.angle_alpha   90.00
_cell.angle_beta   90.00
_cell.angle_gamma   90.00
#
_symmetry.space_group_name_H-M   'P 1'
#
loop_
_entity.id
_entity.type
_entity.pdbx_description
1 polymer ?
#
loop_
_entity_poly.entity_id
_entity_poly.type
_entity_poly.pdbx_seq_one_letter_code
_entity_poly.pdbx_strand_id
1 'polypeptide(L)' 'MDQRICIKFCVKNKIKCADAFRMLTVAYGEATLDRSNVYRWYKMFSEGREDVNDEESAGRPSTSTTDENIDEVKKIV' A
#
# COMPACT_ATOMS: atom_id res chain seq x y z
N MET A 1 -7.89 1.91 -0.04
CA MET A 1 -7.97 1.67 -1.50
C MET A 1 -8.68 2.84 -2.20
N ASP A 2 -9.88 3.21 -1.77
CA ASP A 2 -10.72 4.25 -2.42
C ASP A 2 -10.04 5.61 -2.59
N GLN A 3 -9.40 6.13 -1.55
CA GLN A 3 -8.67 7.41 -1.65
C GLN A 3 -7.50 7.36 -2.65
N ARG A 4 -6.84 6.20 -2.82
CA ARG A 4 -5.75 6.04 -3.80
C ARG A 4 -6.29 6.07 -5.22
N ILE A 5 -7.49 5.53 -5.46
CA ILE A 5 -8.19 5.65 -6.74
C ILE A 5 -8.49 7.13 -7.03
N CYS A 6 -8.96 7.89 -6.03
CA CYS A 6 -9.16 9.33 -6.17
C CYS A 6 -7.85 10.09 -6.47
N ILE A 7 -6.73 9.73 -5.84
CA ILE A 7 -5.41 10.31 -6.14
C ILE A 7 -5.02 9.99 -7.60
N LYS A 8 -5.17 8.73 -8.04
CA LYS A 8 -4.89 8.31 -9.43
C LYS A 8 -5.75 9.09 -10.43
N PHE A 9 -7.03 9.29 -10.12
CA PHE A 9 -7.94 10.14 -10.90
C PHE A 9 -7.43 11.58 -10.99
N CYS A 10 -6.99 12.17 -9.88
CA CYS A 10 -6.42 13.53 -9.88
C CYS A 10 -5.19 13.65 -10.78
N VAL A 11 -4.27 12.67 -10.73
CA VAL A 11 -3.07 12.63 -11.58
C VAL A 11 -3.43 12.54 -13.07
N LYS A 12 -4.38 11.67 -13.44
CA LYS A 12 -4.85 11.55 -14.84
C LYS A 12 -5.47 12.84 -15.38
N ASN A 13 -6.13 13.60 -14.51
CA ASN A 13 -6.72 14.90 -14.84
C ASN A 13 -5.75 16.09 -14.68
N LYS A 14 -4.46 15.85 -14.44
CA LYS A 14 -3.42 16.90 -14.27
C LYS A 14 -3.75 17.90 -13.14
N ILE A 15 -4.53 17.48 -12.15
CA ILE A 15 -4.82 18.27 -10.95
C ILE A 15 -3.56 18.30 -10.09
N LYS A 16 -3.11 19.48 -9.66
CA LYS A 16 -1.91 19.61 -8.83
C LYS A 16 -2.05 18.82 -7.54
N CYS A 17 -0.96 18.23 -7.05
CA CYS A 17 -0.95 17.42 -5.83
C CYS A 17 -1.54 18.16 -4.60
N ALA A 18 -1.28 19.46 -4.47
CA ALA A 18 -1.83 20.26 -3.38
C ALA A 18 -3.37 20.40 -3.47
N ASP A 19 -3.90 20.58 -4.69
CA ASP A 19 -5.33 20.67 -4.93
C ASP A 19 -6.01 19.31 -4.75
N ALA A 20 -5.37 18.23 -5.20
CA ALA A 20 -5.81 16.86 -4.96
C ALA A 20 -5.93 16.56 -3.45
N PHE A 21 -4.95 16.99 -2.64
CA PHE A 21 -5.02 16.87 -1.19
C PHE A 21 -6.22 17.63 -0.61
N ARG A 22 -6.45 18.88 -1.03
CA ARG A 22 -7.63 19.66 -0.58
C ARG A 22 -8.94 18.99 -0.95
N MET A 23 -9.05 18.46 -2.17
CA MET A 23 -10.24 17.72 -2.63
C MET A 23 -10.49 16.47 -1.78
N LEU A 24 -9.43 15.72 -1.47
CA LEU A 24 -9.51 14.56 -0.58
C LEU A 24 -9.94 14.97 0.83
N THR A 25 -9.38 16.06 1.38
CA THR A 25 -9.79 16.59 2.70
C THR A 25 -11.26 17.00 2.72
N VAL A 26 -11.79 17.57 1.65
CA VAL A 26 -13.22 17.92 1.55
C VAL A 26 -14.09 16.66 1.48
N ALA A 27 -13.67 15.64 0.72
CA ALA A 27 -14.45 14.42 0.53
C ALA A 27 -14.42 13.46 1.74
N TYR A 28 -13.27 13.34 2.41
CA TYR A 28 -13.04 12.34 3.45
C TYR A 28 -12.85 12.92 4.85
N GLY A 29 -12.70 14.25 4.99
CA GLY A 29 -12.54 14.91 6.29
C GLY A 29 -11.35 14.38 7.08
N GLU A 30 -11.58 14.00 8.33
CA GLU A 30 -10.56 13.44 9.22
C GLU A 30 -10.07 12.04 8.79
N ALA A 31 -10.86 11.32 7.98
CA ALA A 31 -10.46 10.01 7.45
C ALA A 31 -9.48 10.13 6.27
N THR A 32 -9.12 11.35 5.85
CA THR A 32 -8.20 11.57 4.74
C THR A 32 -6.81 11.03 5.07
N LEU A 33 -6.16 10.38 4.09
CA LEU A 33 -4.75 10.03 4.18
C LEU A 33 -3.92 11.25 4.56
N ASP A 34 -2.90 11.05 5.39
CA ASP A 34 -2.01 12.14 5.73
C ASP A 34 -1.33 12.71 4.47
N ARG A 35 -0.90 13.96 4.57
CA ARG A 35 -0.32 14.69 3.46
C ARG A 35 0.87 13.96 2.84
N SER A 36 1.72 13.34 3.64
CA SER A 36 2.91 12.63 3.14
C SER A 36 2.53 11.39 2.33
N ASN A 37 1.53 10.63 2.79
CA ASN A 37 1.01 9.49 2.04
C ASN A 37 0.33 9.91 0.73
N VAL A 38 -0.46 10.99 0.73
CA VAL A 38 -1.07 11.51 -0.50
C VAL A 38 0.01 11.89 -1.52
N TYR A 39 1.05 12.61 -1.10
CA TYR A 39 2.15 13.01 -1.97
C TYR A 39 2.96 11.81 -2.48
N ARG A 40 3.20 10.81 -1.63
CA ARG A 40 3.87 9.56 -2.01
C ARG A 40 3.11 8.84 -3.13
N TRP A 41 1.80 8.63 -2.94
CA TRP A 41 0.94 8.00 -3.96
C TRP A 41 0.83 8.84 -5.23
N TYR A 42 0.68 10.15 -5.09
CA TYR A 42 0.62 11.07 -6.23
C TYR A 42 1.89 10.97 -7.09
N LYS A 43 3.07 10.94 -6.46
CA LYS A 43 4.35 10.78 -7.16
C LYS A 43 4.41 9.44 -7.90
N MET A 44 4.10 8.33 -7.22
CA MET A 44 4.11 6.99 -7.84
C MET A 44 3.18 6.91 -9.06
N PHE A 45 1.96 7.45 -8.97
CA PHE A 45 1.04 7.50 -10.10
C PHE A 45 1.51 8.44 -11.22
N SER A 46 2.19 9.53 -10.88
CA SER A 46 2.77 10.46 -11.87
C SER A 46 3.95 9.83 -12.63
N GLU A 47 4.66 8.90 -12.00
CA GLU A 47 5.76 8.11 -12.58
C GLU A 47 5.26 6.90 -13.40
N GLY A 48 3.94 6.71 -13.53
CA GLY A 48 3.35 5.70 -14.39
C GLY A 48 2.90 4.43 -13.69
N ARG A 49 2.95 4.36 -12.35
CA ARG A 49 2.36 3.24 -11.61
C ARG A 49 0.85 3.18 -11.87
N GLU A 50 0.32 1.99 -12.18
CA GLU A 50 -1.12 1.79 -12.35
C GLU A 50 -1.79 1.07 -11.18
N ASP A 51 -1.05 0.32 -10.38
CA ASP A 51 -1.61 -0.43 -9.26
C ASP A 51 -1.95 0.49 -8.07
N VAL A 52 -3.13 0.27 -7.46
CA VAL A 52 -3.65 1.02 -6.30
C VAL A 52 -3.47 0.26 -4.98
N ASN A 53 -3.17 -1.03 -5.05
CA ASN A 53 -2.80 -1.87 -3.91
C ASN A 53 -1.41 -1.50 -3.44
N ASP A 54 -1.12 -1.75 -2.16
CA ASP A 54 0.27 -1.83 -1.75
C ASP A 54 0.94 -2.96 -2.54
N GLU A 55 2.21 -2.78 -2.85
CA GLU A 55 2.98 -3.92 -3.37
C GLU A 55 2.89 -5.02 -2.32
N GLU A 56 2.76 -6.28 -2.76
CA GLU A 56 2.93 -7.41 -1.85
C GLU A 56 4.24 -7.18 -1.11
N SER A 57 4.13 -6.82 0.17
CA SER A 57 5.28 -6.76 1.03
C SER A 57 5.81 -8.17 0.98
N ALA A 58 6.93 -8.37 0.30
CA ALA A 58 7.68 -9.61 0.37
C ALA A 58 7.97 -9.79 1.86
N GLY A 59 7.10 -10.54 2.53
CA GLY A 59 7.25 -10.84 3.93
C GLY A 59 8.65 -11.38 4.06
N ARG A 60 9.37 -10.96 5.10
CA ARG A 60 10.64 -11.60 5.44
C ARG A 60 10.37 -13.12 5.35
N PRO A 61 11.12 -13.89 4.54
CA PRO A 61 10.91 -15.32 4.51
C PRO A 61 11.07 -15.80 5.96
N SER A 62 10.01 -16.37 6.52
CA SER A 62 10.08 -17.00 7.83
C SER A 62 10.99 -18.21 7.68
N THR A 63 12.30 -18.01 7.84
CA THR A 63 13.31 -19.07 7.96
C THR A 63 13.21 -19.73 9.33
N SER A 64 12.01 -20.18 9.70
CA SER A 64 11.75 -20.87 10.96
C SER A 64 10.61 -21.86 10.77
N THR A 65 10.84 -22.83 9.89
CA THR A 65 10.59 -24.25 10.15
C THR A 65 11.40 -24.96 9.08
N THR A 66 12.60 -25.40 9.45
CA THR A 66 13.34 -26.39 8.69
C THR A 66 12.44 -27.62 8.59
N ASP A 67 12.07 -28.04 7.38
CA ASP A 67 11.40 -29.32 7.09
C ASP A 67 12.26 -30.56 7.43
N GLU A 68 13.33 -30.40 8.22
CA GLU A 68 14.32 -31.44 8.51
C GLU A 68 14.19 -32.09 9.90
N ASN A 69 13.18 -31.77 10.71
CA ASN A 69 13.09 -32.42 12.04
C ASN A 69 11.68 -32.80 12.53
N ILE A 70 10.87 -33.43 11.68
CA ILE A 70 9.57 -34.01 12.07
C ILE A 70 9.63 -35.55 12.29
N ASP A 71 10.81 -36.20 12.24
CA ASP A 71 10.88 -37.67 12.36
C ASP A 71 11.35 -38.25 13.72
N GLU A 72 11.70 -37.44 14.73
CA GLU A 72 12.19 -37.99 16.03
C GLU A 72 11.21 -37.96 17.21
N VAL A 73 9.89 -37.84 16.99
CA VAL A 73 8.89 -37.92 18.09
C VAL A 73 8.04 -39.19 18.01
N LYS A 74 8.63 -40.37 17.74
CA LYS A 74 7.96 -41.67 17.88
C LYS A 74 8.86 -42.83 18.34
N LYS A 75 9.68 -42.65 19.39
CA LYS A 75 10.31 -43.77 20.12
C LYS A 75 10.29 -43.61 21.63
N ILE A 76 9.12 -43.32 22.20
CA ILE A 76 8.80 -43.68 23.60
C ILE A 76 7.34 -44.15 23.64
N VAL A 77 7.11 -45.42 23.29
CA VAL A 77 6.15 -46.35 23.91
C VAL A 77 6.73 -47.75 23.74
#